data_AF-A0A967WYN0-F1
#
_entry.id   AF-A0A967WYN0-F1
#
_cell.length_a   1.000
_cell.length_b   1.000
_cell.length_c   1.000
_cell.angle_alpha   90.00
_cell.angle_beta   90.00
_cell.angle_gamma   90.00
#
_symmetry.space_group_name_H-M   'P 1'
#
loop_
_entity.id
_entity.type
_entity.pdbx_description
1 polymer ?
#
loop_
_entity_poly.entity_id
_entity_poly.type
_entity_poly.pdbx_seq_one_letter_code
_entity_poly.pdbx_strand_id
1 'polypeptide(L)' 'MADTIAYIIITAEPGAAADIAAQVAALDGVHWAAVVTGLYDVIAGVRVSDNEALGELVLERV' A
#
# COMPACT_ATOMS: atom_id res chain seq x y z
N MET A 1 -20.96 -2.36 9.72
CA MET A 1 -19.76 -3.20 9.58
C MET A 1 -18.56 -2.35 9.95
N ALA A 2 -17.49 -2.95 10.49
CA ALA A 2 -16.27 -2.21 10.81
C ALA A 2 -15.35 -2.26 9.58
N ASP A 3 -14.78 -1.11 9.23
CA ASP A 3 -13.81 -0.99 8.14
C ASP A 3 -12.63 -1.96 8.35
N THR A 4 -12.08 -2.48 7.26
CA THR A 4 -10.84 -3.24 7.28
C THR A 4 -9.65 -2.28 7.23
N ILE A 5 -8.75 -2.38 8.21
CA ILE A 5 -7.51 -1.61 8.27
C ILE A 5 -6.33 -2.57 8.05
N ALA A 6 -5.45 -2.23 7.11
CA ALA A 6 -4.30 -3.04 6.75
C ALA A 6 -3.02 -2.21 6.62
N TYR A 7 -1.88 -2.87 6.80
CA TYR A 7 -0.56 -2.34 6.45
C TYR A 7 0.03 -3.20 5.34
N ILE A 8 0.31 -2.57 4.20
CA ILE A 8 0.95 -3.23 3.07
C ILE A 8 2.44 -2.93 3.15
N ILE A 9 3.25 -3.98 3.05
CA ILE A 9 4.71 -3.91 3.08
C ILE A 9 5.21 -4.28 1.68
N ILE A 10 6.03 -3.40 1.08
CA ILE A 10 6.46 -3.54 -0.31
C ILE A 10 7.99 -3.56 -0.36
N THR A 11 8.53 -4.53 -1.08
CA THR A 11 9.94 -4.56 -1.52
C THR A 11 10.00 -4.08 -2.96
N ALA A 12 10.86 -3.10 -3.23
CA ALA A 12 11.02 -2.45 -4.51
C ALA A 12 12.33 -2.88 -5.18
N GLU A 13 12.40 -2.74 -6.50
CA GLU A 13 13.69 -2.75 -7.19
C GLU A 13 14.53 -1.52 -6.81
N PRO A 14 15.87 -1.59 -6.87
CA PRO A 14 16.74 -0.48 -6.52
C PRO A 14 16.37 0.82 -7.27
N GLY A 15 16.12 1.89 -6.52
CA GLY A 15 15.76 3.20 -7.06
C GLY A 15 14.27 3.43 -7.31
N ALA A 16 13.41 2.40 -7.22
CA ALA A 16 11.97 2.53 -7.49
C ALA A 16 11.12 2.92 -6.28
N ALA A 17 11.68 2.89 -5.06
CA ALA A 17 10.92 3.05 -3.81
C ALA A 17 10.12 4.36 -3.74
N ALA A 18 10.70 5.49 -4.16
CA ALA A 18 10.04 6.79 -4.13
C ALA A 18 8.84 6.85 -5.08
N ASP A 19 9.01 6.35 -6.30
CA ASP A 19 7.95 6.33 -7.32
C ASP A 19 6.82 5.38 -6.92
N ILE A 20 7.16 4.22 -6.33
CA ILE A 20 6.17 3.27 -5.79
C ILE A 20 5.38 3.91 -4.65
N ALA A 21 6.06 4.54 -3.68
CA ALA A 21 5.37 5.20 -2.57
C ALA A 21 4.41 6.30 -3.07
N ALA A 22 4.82 7.09 -4.07
CA ALA A 22 3.97 8.11 -4.66
C ALA A 22 2.76 7.52 -5.40
N GLN A 23 2.96 6.45 -6.16
CA GLN A 23 1.87 5.76 -6.87
C GLN A 23 0.88 5.11 -5.90
N VAL A 24 1.38 4.45 -4.85
CA VAL A 24 0.54 3.78 -3.84
C VAL A 24 -0.23 4.81 -3.01
N ALA A 25 0.39 5.93 -2.63
CA ALA A 25 -0.29 7.01 -1.90
C ALA A 25 -1.46 7.64 -2.68
N ALA A 26 -1.48 7.52 -4.01
CA ALA A 26 -2.53 8.04 -4.87
C ALA A 26 -3.70 7.07 -5.08
N LEU A 27 -3.63 5.84 -4.54
CA LEU A 27 -4.70 4.85 -4.68
C LEU A 27 -5.84 5.13 -3.70
N ASP A 28 -7.07 4.96 -4.18
CA ASP A 28 -8.25 5.01 -3.32
C ASP A 28 -8.17 3.94 -2.23
N GLY A 29 -8.52 4.31 -0.99
CA GLY A 29 -8.39 3.45 0.18
C GLY A 29 -7.01 3.47 0.84
N VAL A 30 -5.97 4.05 0.22
CA VAL A 30 -4.67 4.28 0.87
C VAL A 30 -4.71 5.59 1.65
N HIS A 31 -4.48 5.52 2.95
CA HIS A 31 -4.43 6.70 3.82
C HIS A 31 -3.06 7.39 3.78
N TRP A 32 -1.99 6.60 3.68
CA TRP A 32 -0.62 7.08 3.50
C TRP A 32 0.25 5.98 2.92
N ALA A 33 1.31 6.37 2.21
CA ALA A 33 2.42 5.50 1.88
C ALA A 33 3.74 6.26 2.06
N ALA A 34 4.76 5.58 2.58
CA ALA A 34 6.05 6.18 2.87
C ALA A 34 7.19 5.23 2.54
N VAL A 35 8.26 5.78 1.98
CA VAL A 35 9.55 5.10 1.92
C VAL A 35 10.07 4.95 3.34
N VAL A 36 10.54 3.76 3.69
CA VAL A 36 11.06 3.46 5.02
C VAL A 36 12.49 2.96 4.95
N THR A 37 13.21 3.11 6.07
CA THR A 37 14.50 2.46 6.24
C THR A 37 14.28 1.06 6.81
N GLY A 38 14.83 0.00 6.20
CA GLY A 38 14.70 -1.35 6.74
C GLY A 38 14.88 -2.44 5.69
N LEU A 39 14.31 -3.62 5.97
CA LEU A 39 14.27 -4.77 5.04
C LEU A 39 13.28 -4.59 3.89
N TYR A 40 12.42 -3.59 4.00
CA TYR A 40 11.40 -3.25 3.02
C TYR A 40 11.57 -1.79 2.65
N ASP A 41 11.08 -1.45 1.46
CA ASP A 41 11.33 -0.15 0.85
C ASP A 41 10.17 0.82 1.08
N VAL A 42 8.93 0.31 1.12
CA VAL A 42 7.72 1.12 1.31
C VAL A 42 6.74 0.43 2.26
N ILE A 43 6.09 1.23 3.10
CA ILE A 43 4.91 0.81 3.88
C ILE A 43 3.73 1.71 3.52
N ALA A 44 2.55 1.12 3.38
CA ALA A 44 1.30 1.84 3.16
C ALA A 44 0.24 1.46 4.21
N GLY A 45 -0.45 2.46 4.74
CA GLY A 45 -1.61 2.29 5.61
C GLY A 45 -2.89 2.39 4.80
N VAL A 46 -3.75 1.38 4.89
CA VAL A 46 -4.96 1.22 4.08
C VAL A 46 -6.21 1.13 4.97
N ARG A 47 -7.30 1.75 4.51
CA ARG A 47 -8.64 1.60 5.08
C ARG A 47 -9.66 1.40 3.97
N VAL A 48 -10.37 0.30 4.02
CA VAL A 48 -11.39 -0.09 3.03
C VAL A 48 -12.61 -0.67 3.73
N SER A 49 -13.71 -0.89 2.99
CA SER A 49 -14.99 -1.33 3.57
C SER A 49 -14.92 -2.73 4.18
N ASP A 50 -14.13 -3.63 3.59
CA ASP A 50 -14.06 -5.05 3.93
C ASP A 50 -12.82 -5.71 3.26
N ASN A 51 -12.69 -7.03 3.43
CA ASN A 51 -11.57 -7.79 2.88
C ASN A 51 -11.66 -8.03 1.37
N GLU A 52 -12.85 -7.94 0.76
CA GLU A 52 -13.02 -8.07 -0.69
C GLU A 52 -12.44 -6.83 -1.37
N ALA A 53 -12.82 -5.63 -0.89
CA ALA A 53 -12.24 -4.37 -1.33
C ALA A 53 -10.72 -4.30 -1.09
N LEU A 54 -10.22 -4.89 0.00
CA LEU A 54 -8.76 -5.01 0.23
C LEU A 54 -8.10 -5.91 -0.84
N GLY A 55 -8.75 -7.02 -1.19
CA GLY A 55 -8.27 -7.95 -2.22
C GLY A 55 -8.19 -7.27 -3.59
N GLU A 56 -9.22 -6.53 -3.99
CA GLU A 56 -9.24 -5.76 -5.24
C GLU A 56 -8.08 -4.75 -5.30
N LEU A 57 -7.89 -3.97 -4.24
CA LEU A 57 -6.81 -2.98 -4.14
C LEU A 57 -5.42 -3.59 -4.34
N VAL A 58 -5.18 -4.79 -3.80
CA VAL A 58 -3.87 -5.47 -3.87
C VAL A 58 -3.68 -6.21 -5.19
N LEU A 59 -4.72 -6.88 -5.71
CA LEU A 59 -4.60 -7.81 -6.83
C LEU A 59 -4.64 -7.11 -8.20
N GLU A 60 -5.24 -5.92 -8.33
CA GLU A 60 -5.30 -5.21 -9.61
C GLU A 60 -3.93 -4.76 -10.16
N ARG A 61 -2.83 -4.96 -9.41
CA ARG A 61 -1.50 -4.38 -9.69
C ARG A 61 -0.34 -5.37 -9.82
N VAL A 62 -0.58 -6.69 -9.91
CA VAL A 62 0.48 -7.70 -10.16
C VAL A 62 0.48 -8.17 -11.61
#